data_AF-A0A0E9LXT7-F1
#
_entry.id   AF-A0A0E9LXT7-F1
#
_cell.length_a   1.000
_cell.length_b   1.000
_cell.length_c   1.000
_cell.angle_alpha   90.00
_cell.angle_beta   90.00
_cell.angle_gamma   90.00
#
_symmetry.space_group_name_H-M   'P 1'
#
loop_
_entity.id
_entity.type
_entity.pdbx_description
1 polymer ?
#
loop_
_entity_poly.entity_id
_entity_poly.type
_entity_poly.pdbx_seq_one_letter_code
_entity_poly.pdbx_strand_id
1 'polypeptide(L)'
;MVTNKEAVNKPLGSFNLWLNYQATVTRVRRSGIDITPSPSMRLQMGDKVMVASSKENMKQVFSFFGNNDKKLSDTDFFPIAIGIVLGILFGNLSLTFGNGDAFTFNPGLTGGVLLVGMILSRIGRTGPIIWSMSGAATQLLRQVGLMFFLVEVGTKAGANMVETFELYGYNLFIIGGLITIVPMFLAVVASHFFKKMNFLSLMGTITGAMTSTPGLAAASPMTDTNAPAVAYATVYPVAMVLLIVCVQILAAFG
;
A
#
# COMPACT_ATOMS: atom_id res chain seq x y z
N MET A 1 4.45 -21.89 3.09
CA MET A 1 4.22 -20.45 3.36
C MET A 1 4.94 -20.10 4.66
N VAL A 2 5.54 -18.91 4.79
CA VAL A 2 6.19 -18.52 6.05
C VAL A 2 5.13 -18.22 7.11
N THR A 3 4.95 -19.15 8.03
CA THR A 3 4.00 -19.04 9.16
C THR A 3 4.68 -19.24 10.51
N ASN A 4 5.95 -19.66 10.53
CA ASN A 4 6.73 -19.77 11.75
C ASN A 4 7.28 -18.39 12.16
N LYS A 5 6.91 -17.93 13.37
CA LYS A 5 7.36 -16.65 13.95
C LYS A 5 8.89 -16.55 14.08
N GLU A 6 9.60 -17.67 14.17
CA GLU A 6 11.08 -17.70 14.25
C GLU A 6 11.78 -17.40 12.93
N ALA A 7 11.13 -17.72 11.81
CA ALA A 7 11.65 -17.44 10.47
C ALA A 7 11.41 -15.97 10.05
N VAL A 8 10.49 -15.27 10.72
CA VAL A 8 10.14 -13.87 10.42
C VAL A 8 11.31 -12.95 10.78
N ASN A 9 11.58 -12.00 9.89
CA ASN A 9 12.64 -11.01 9.98
C ASN A 9 14.07 -11.59 10.04
N LYS A 10 14.27 -12.83 9.60
CA LYS A 10 15.59 -13.44 9.42
C LYS A 10 16.02 -13.37 7.95
N PRO A 11 17.30 -13.13 7.65
CA PRO A 11 17.79 -13.11 6.28
C PRO A 11 17.75 -14.52 5.67
N LEU A 12 17.32 -14.65 4.42
CA LEU A 12 17.15 -15.92 3.73
C LEU A 12 18.43 -16.75 3.70
N GLY A 13 19.59 -16.09 3.58
CA GLY A 13 20.90 -16.72 3.61
C GLY A 13 21.24 -17.36 4.95
N SER A 14 20.70 -16.88 6.08
CA SER A 14 21.01 -17.46 7.39
C SER A 14 20.52 -18.89 7.58
N PHE A 15 19.58 -19.33 6.75
CA PHE A 15 19.03 -20.67 6.83
C PHE A 15 19.85 -21.71 6.07
N ASN A 16 20.80 -21.28 5.21
CA ASN A 16 21.66 -22.15 4.42
C ASN A 16 20.93 -23.36 3.82
N LEU A 17 19.78 -23.11 3.17
CA LEU A 17 18.81 -24.14 2.77
C LEU A 17 19.39 -25.22 1.87
N TRP A 18 20.39 -24.86 1.06
CA TRP A 18 21.11 -25.80 0.22
C TRP A 18 21.92 -26.81 1.05
N LEU A 19 22.71 -26.33 2.02
CA LEU A 19 23.55 -27.16 2.88
C LEU A 19 22.74 -27.98 3.86
N ASN A 20 21.73 -27.38 4.48
CA ASN A 20 20.97 -28.01 5.56
C ASN A 20 19.86 -28.94 5.06
N TYR A 21 19.27 -28.64 3.90
CA TYR A 21 18.05 -29.31 3.42
C TYR A 21 18.09 -29.68 1.92
N GLN A 22 19.20 -29.45 1.22
CA GLN A 22 19.29 -29.59 -0.25
C GLN A 22 18.09 -28.93 -0.96
N ALA A 23 17.77 -27.72 -0.52
CA ALA A 23 16.62 -26.98 -0.95
C ALA A 23 17.02 -25.64 -1.56
N THR A 24 16.53 -25.36 -2.76
CA THR A 24 16.79 -24.10 -3.48
C THR A 24 15.52 -23.28 -3.55
N VAL A 25 15.60 -22.03 -3.11
CA VAL A 25 14.50 -21.08 -3.25
C VAL A 25 14.53 -20.53 -4.66
N THR A 26 13.47 -20.79 -5.43
CA THR A 26 13.35 -20.33 -6.82
C THR A 26 12.67 -18.98 -6.93
N ARG A 27 11.75 -18.67 -6.01
CA ARG A 27 10.95 -17.44 -6.02
C ARG A 27 10.38 -17.15 -4.64
N VAL A 28 10.23 -15.87 -4.30
CA VAL A 28 9.48 -15.42 -3.13
C VAL A 28 8.32 -14.57 -3.60
N ARG A 29 7.09 -14.97 -3.32
CA ARG A 29 5.89 -14.17 -3.59
C ARG A 29 5.43 -13.48 -2.31
N ARG A 30 5.50 -12.14 -2.30
CA ARG A 30 5.09 -11.29 -1.18
C ARG A 30 3.96 -10.37 -1.62
N SER A 31 2.83 -10.41 -0.93
CA SER A 31 1.65 -9.58 -1.25
C SER A 31 1.23 -9.64 -2.73
N GLY A 32 1.43 -10.79 -3.38
CA GLY A 32 1.09 -11.01 -4.79
C GLY A 32 2.16 -10.58 -5.80
N ILE A 33 3.30 -10.03 -5.36
CA ILE A 33 4.43 -9.66 -6.21
C ILE A 33 5.48 -10.76 -6.15
N ASP A 34 5.99 -11.19 -7.31
CA ASP A 34 7.09 -12.13 -7.43
C ASP A 34 8.43 -11.39 -7.27
N ILE A 35 9.20 -11.75 -6.25
CA ILE A 35 10.48 -11.13 -5.91
C ILE A 35 11.59 -12.18 -6.10
N THR A 36 12.67 -11.77 -6.76
CA THR A 36 13.88 -12.58 -6.89
C THR A 36 14.52 -12.80 -5.51
N PRO A 37 14.77 -14.06 -5.10
CA PRO A 37 15.37 -14.34 -3.80
C PRO A 37 16.80 -13.83 -3.73
N SER A 38 17.17 -13.20 -2.61
CA SER A 38 18.55 -12.80 -2.31
C SER A 38 18.94 -13.24 -0.89
N PRO A 39 20.23 -13.52 -0.62
CA PRO A 39 20.66 -13.97 0.71
C PRO A 39 20.38 -12.96 1.84
N SER A 40 20.39 -11.66 1.52
CA SER A 40 20.10 -10.57 2.45
C SER A 40 18.60 -10.29 2.62
N MET A 41 17.73 -10.88 1.79
CA MET A 41 16.28 -10.72 1.89
C MET A 41 15.78 -11.22 3.23
N ARG A 42 15.15 -10.35 4.01
CA ARG A 42 14.48 -10.72 5.25
C ARG A 42 13.08 -11.25 4.93
N LEU A 43 12.79 -12.45 5.41
CA LEU A 43 11.47 -13.06 5.26
C LEU A 43 10.43 -12.34 6.12
N GLN A 44 9.22 -12.20 5.60
CA GLN A 44 8.08 -11.63 6.30
C GLN A 44 7.00 -12.69 6.52
N MET A 45 6.15 -12.47 7.52
CA MET A 45 5.02 -13.34 7.79
C MET A 45 4.10 -13.39 6.56
N GLY A 46 3.72 -14.59 6.13
CA GLY A 46 2.87 -14.79 4.95
C GLY A 46 3.60 -14.82 3.60
N ASP A 47 4.93 -14.64 3.57
CA ASP A 47 5.70 -14.84 2.34
C ASP A 47 5.47 -16.26 1.78
N LYS A 48 5.16 -16.35 0.49
CA LYS A 48 5.06 -17.62 -0.23
C LYS A 48 6.41 -17.91 -0.88
N VAL A 49 7.23 -18.68 -0.17
CA VAL A 49 8.54 -19.12 -0.66
C VAL A 49 8.35 -20.38 -1.51
N MET A 50 8.70 -20.29 -2.79
CA MET A 50 8.72 -21.42 -3.74
C MET A 50 10.08 -22.11 -3.62
N VAL A 51 10.06 -23.40 -3.28
CA VAL A 51 11.26 -24.19 -2.99
C VAL A 51 11.31 -25.40 -3.91
N ALA A 52 12.45 -25.63 -4.54
CA ALA A 52 12.77 -26.85 -5.26
C ALA A 52 13.65 -27.75 -4.37
N SER A 53 13.16 -28.95 -4.04
CA SER A 53 13.88 -29.95 -3.24
C SER A 53 13.27 -31.34 -3.45
N SER A 54 13.92 -32.39 -2.93
CA SER A 54 13.37 -33.75 -2.93
C SER A 54 12.11 -33.84 -2.05
N LYS A 55 11.22 -34.80 -2.33
CA LYS A 55 9.96 -34.97 -1.58
C LYS A 55 10.20 -35.26 -0.10
N GLU A 56 11.32 -35.89 0.23
CA GLU A 56 11.72 -36.21 1.60
C GLU A 56 12.19 -34.96 2.36
N ASN A 57 13.06 -34.15 1.75
CA ASN A 57 13.58 -32.92 2.35
C ASN A 57 12.51 -31.82 2.46
N MET A 58 11.51 -31.83 1.58
CA MET A 58 10.40 -30.87 1.63
C MET A 58 9.65 -30.91 2.97
N LYS A 59 9.58 -32.07 3.64
CA LYS A 59 8.97 -32.17 4.99
C LYS A 59 9.73 -31.33 6.02
N GLN A 60 11.06 -31.32 5.94
CA GLN A 60 11.92 -30.55 6.86
C GLN A 60 11.83 -29.04 6.56
N VAL A 61 11.71 -28.67 5.29
CA VAL A 61 11.45 -27.28 4.88
C VAL A 61 10.10 -26.79 5.44
N PHE A 62 9.07 -27.63 5.40
CA PHE A 62 7.75 -27.30 5.97
C PHE A 62 7.74 -27.20 7.49
N SER A 63 8.47 -28.05 8.23
CA SER A 63 8.54 -27.93 9.69
C SER A 63 9.22 -26.63 10.11
N PHE A 64 10.19 -26.16 9.32
CA PHE A 64 10.95 -24.96 9.60
C PHE A 64 10.20 -23.65 9.25
N PHE A 65 9.81 -23.47 7.98
CA PHE A 65 9.09 -22.25 7.56
C PHE A 65 7.63 -22.25 8.03
N GLY A 66 7.09 -23.43 8.29
CA GLY A 66 5.67 -23.66 8.45
C GLY A 66 4.95 -23.87 7.10
N ASN A 67 3.68 -24.23 7.20
CA ASN A 67 2.75 -24.29 6.07
C ASN A 67 1.29 -24.32 6.55
N ASN A 68 0.95 -23.43 7.48
CA ASN A 68 -0.38 -23.45 8.09
C ASN A 68 -1.13 -22.15 7.80
N ASP A 69 -1.98 -22.18 6.77
CA ASP A 69 -2.83 -21.05 6.39
C ASP A 69 -3.77 -20.61 7.51
N LYS A 70 -4.20 -21.51 8.42
CA LYS A 70 -5.05 -21.16 9.56
C LYS A 70 -4.35 -20.28 10.60
N LYS A 71 -3.04 -20.45 10.81
CA LYS A 71 -2.25 -19.61 11.73
C LYS A 71 -2.07 -18.17 11.22
N LEU A 72 -2.31 -17.92 9.94
CA LEU A 72 -2.28 -16.58 9.36
C LEU A 72 -3.53 -15.76 9.77
N SER A 73 -4.61 -16.46 10.12
CA SER A 73 -5.89 -15.84 10.49
C SER A 73 -5.90 -15.29 11.92
N ASP A 74 -4.96 -15.71 12.78
CA ASP A 74 -4.68 -15.11 14.08
C ASP A 74 -3.72 -13.92 13.92
N THR A 75 -4.05 -12.98 13.05
CA THR A 75 -3.33 -11.70 13.05
C THR A 75 -3.78 -10.94 14.29
N ASP A 76 -2.89 -10.84 15.28
CA ASP A 76 -3.13 -10.02 16.47
C ASP A 76 -3.40 -8.57 16.03
N PHE A 77 -4.63 -8.07 16.23
CA PHE A 77 -4.97 -6.66 15.97
C PHE A 77 -4.23 -5.69 16.90
N PHE A 78 -3.64 -6.22 17.97
CA PHE A 78 -2.92 -5.48 18.99
C PHE A 78 -1.76 -4.63 18.43
N PRO A 79 -0.78 -5.17 17.67
CA PRO A 79 0.25 -4.35 17.03
C PRO A 79 -0.30 -3.25 16.10
N ILE A 80 -1.44 -3.47 15.45
CA ILE A 80 -2.08 -2.44 14.60
C ILE A 80 -2.57 -1.28 15.46
N ALA A 81 -3.33 -1.59 16.50
CA ALA A 81 -3.88 -0.57 17.41
C ALA A 81 -2.77 0.26 18.05
N ILE A 82 -1.72 -0.39 18.54
CA ILE A 82 -0.55 0.31 19.11
C ILE A 82 0.14 1.15 18.04
N GLY A 83 0.35 0.62 16.83
CA GLY A 83 0.98 1.35 15.74
C GLY A 83 0.21 2.62 15.37
N ILE A 84 -1.12 2.54 15.30
CA ILE A 84 -1.99 3.70 15.05
C ILE A 84 -1.93 4.69 16.20
N VAL A 85 -2.04 4.24 17.46
CA VAL A 85 -1.99 5.12 18.64
C VAL A 85 -0.64 5.85 18.71
N LEU A 86 0.47 5.14 18.59
CA LEU A 86 1.81 5.74 18.56
C LEU A 86 1.96 6.71 17.37
N GLY A 87 1.38 6.35 16.22
CA GLY A 87 1.34 7.19 15.03
C GLY A 87 0.59 8.50 15.23
N ILE A 88 -0.58 8.45 15.86
CA ILE A 88 -1.39 9.64 16.20
C ILE A 88 -0.66 10.51 17.22
N LEU A 89 -0.09 9.90 18.27
CA LEU A 89 0.69 10.62 19.27
C LEU A 89 1.89 11.33 18.65
N PHE A 90 2.62 10.64 17.77
CA PHE A 90 3.74 11.23 17.05
C PHE A 90 3.29 12.31 16.04
N GLY A 91 2.16 12.10 15.36
CA GLY A 91 1.59 13.05 14.41
C GLY A 91 1.14 14.37 15.04
N ASN A 92 0.78 14.36 16.32
CA ASN A 92 0.42 15.56 17.07
C ASN A 92 1.63 16.35 17.59
N LEU A 93 2.85 15.82 17.47
CA LEU A 93 4.06 16.54 17.87
C LEU A 93 4.35 17.65 16.86
N SER A 94 4.29 18.89 17.32
CA SER A 94 4.69 20.07 16.54
C SER A 94 6.09 20.48 16.96
N LEU A 95 7.05 20.39 16.04
CA LEU A 95 8.41 20.85 16.24
C LEU A 95 8.57 22.24 15.64
N THR A 96 8.71 23.25 16.50
CA THR A 96 9.02 24.61 16.07
C THR A 96 10.53 24.76 15.97
N PHE A 97 11.03 25.18 14.80
CA PHE A 97 12.45 25.40 14.56
C PHE A 97 12.72 26.91 14.39
N GLY A 98 13.59 27.46 15.25
CA GLY A 98 14.05 28.87 15.21
C GLY A 98 13.71 29.67 16.46
N ASN A 99 14.50 30.71 16.78
CA ASN A 99 14.34 31.59 17.96
C ASN A 99 13.15 32.58 17.85
N GLY A 100 12.12 32.24 17.09
CA GLY A 100 10.91 33.03 16.88
C GLY A 100 10.13 32.42 15.72
N ASP A 101 9.12 31.61 16.05
CA ASP A 101 7.96 31.10 15.28
C ASP A 101 7.98 31.06 13.73
N ALA A 102 9.13 31.02 13.07
CA ALA A 102 9.23 31.12 11.62
C ALA A 102 8.87 29.81 10.91
N PHE A 103 9.01 28.67 11.58
CA PHE A 103 8.71 27.37 10.98
C PHE A 103 8.24 26.34 12.03
N THR A 104 6.95 26.01 12.00
CA THR A 104 6.37 24.90 12.77
C THR A 104 6.18 23.71 11.86
N PHE A 105 6.93 22.64 12.10
CA PHE A 105 6.76 21.36 11.42
C PHE A 105 5.80 20.47 12.22
N ASN A 106 4.69 20.07 11.61
CA ASN A 106 3.76 19.11 12.16
C ASN A 106 3.51 18.01 11.10
N PRO A 107 3.85 16.73 11.38
CA PRO A 107 3.62 15.62 10.45
C PRO A 107 2.12 15.39 10.14
N GLY A 108 1.24 15.84 11.01
CA GLY A 108 -0.19 15.57 11.00
C GLY A 108 -0.50 14.14 11.39
N LEU A 109 -1.79 13.86 11.62
CA LEU A 109 -2.29 12.52 11.94
C LEU A 109 -1.85 11.49 10.87
N THR A 110 -2.04 11.82 9.60
CA THR A 110 -1.71 10.93 8.48
C THR A 110 -0.21 10.68 8.36
N GLY A 111 0.61 11.74 8.43
CA GLY A 111 2.06 11.61 8.31
C GLY A 111 2.68 10.87 9.50
N GLY A 112 2.18 11.13 10.71
CA GLY A 112 2.63 10.44 11.92
C GLY A 112 2.33 8.94 11.91
N VAL A 113 1.10 8.55 11.55
CA VAL A 113 0.72 7.14 11.41
C VAL A 113 1.54 6.43 10.32
N LEU A 114 1.76 7.09 9.18
CA LEU A 114 2.58 6.53 8.11
C LEU A 114 4.04 6.32 8.53
N LEU A 115 4.68 7.32 9.15
CA LEU A 115 6.06 7.24 9.61
C LEU A 115 6.26 6.14 10.65
N VAL A 116 5.42 6.14 11.69
CA VAL A 116 5.49 5.12 12.76
C VAL A 116 5.21 3.74 12.19
N GLY A 117 4.20 3.59 11.31
CA GLY A 117 3.90 2.35 10.63
C GLY A 117 5.09 1.82 9.79
N MET A 118 5.77 2.69 9.04
CA MET A 118 6.97 2.32 8.28
C MET A 118 8.12 1.88 9.20
N ILE A 119 8.36 2.59 10.30
CA ILE A 119 9.42 2.26 11.26
C ILE A 119 9.13 0.92 11.93
N LEU A 120 7.93 0.73 12.47
CA LEU A 120 7.52 -0.52 13.12
C LEU A 120 7.53 -1.69 12.14
N SER A 121 7.04 -1.50 10.91
CA SER A 121 7.10 -2.52 9.86
C SER A 121 8.55 -2.88 9.48
N ARG A 122 9.48 -1.92 9.52
CA ARG A 122 10.92 -2.19 9.27
C ARG A 122 11.57 -2.94 10.43
N ILE A 123 11.21 -2.63 11.67
CA ILE A 123 11.65 -3.36 12.86
C ILE A 123 11.17 -4.82 12.78
N GLY A 124 9.95 -5.04 12.28
CA GLY A 124 9.39 -6.35 11.93
C GLY A 124 8.91 -7.16 13.14
N ARG A 125 9.73 -7.31 14.18
CA ARG A 125 9.38 -8.04 15.41
C ARG A 125 10.07 -7.43 16.62
N THR A 126 9.32 -7.21 17.70
CA THR A 126 9.86 -6.80 19.01
C THR A 126 9.32 -7.75 20.07
N GLY A 127 10.17 -8.65 20.58
CA GLY A 127 9.77 -9.67 21.55
C GLY A 127 8.68 -10.62 21.00
N PRO A 128 7.50 -10.73 21.64
CA PRO A 128 6.39 -11.55 21.16
C PRO A 128 5.57 -10.87 20.04
N ILE A 129 5.70 -9.55 19.86
CA ILE A 129 4.89 -8.76 18.94
C ILE A 129 5.50 -8.77 17.55
N ILE A 130 4.70 -9.13 16.54
CA ILE A 130 5.07 -9.04 15.13
C ILE A 130 4.38 -7.80 14.55
N TRP A 131 5.18 -6.85 14.06
CA TRP A 131 4.69 -5.59 13.48
C TRP A 131 4.37 -5.70 11.99
N SER A 132 4.78 -6.79 11.34
CA SER A 132 4.42 -7.07 9.95
C SER A 132 3.05 -7.74 9.87
N MET A 133 2.21 -7.26 8.96
CA MET A 133 0.87 -7.81 8.69
C MET A 133 0.94 -9.04 7.76
N SER A 134 0.00 -9.96 7.94
CA SER A 134 -0.28 -10.98 6.92
C SER A 134 -0.94 -10.35 5.69
N GLY A 135 -0.77 -10.95 4.51
CA GLY A 135 -1.39 -10.44 3.28
C GLY A 135 -2.92 -10.35 3.36
N ALA A 136 -3.56 -11.29 4.06
CA ALA A 136 -5.01 -11.28 4.28
C ALA A 136 -5.44 -10.11 5.17
N ALA A 137 -4.75 -9.87 6.29
CA ALA A 137 -5.04 -8.75 7.18
C ALA A 137 -4.84 -7.39 6.49
N THR A 138 -3.76 -7.25 5.71
CA THR A 138 -3.52 -6.04 4.89
C THR A 138 -4.66 -5.80 3.90
N GLN A 139 -5.13 -6.85 3.22
CA GLN A 139 -6.23 -6.74 2.27
C GLN A 139 -7.53 -6.31 2.95
N LEU A 140 -7.86 -6.93 4.09
CA LEU A 140 -9.04 -6.58 4.88
C LEU A 140 -8.98 -5.12 5.36
N LEU A 141 -7.86 -4.70 5.97
CA LEU A 141 -7.68 -3.32 6.42
C LEU A 141 -7.78 -2.31 5.27
N ARG A 142 -7.21 -2.65 4.10
CA ARG A 142 -7.31 -1.81 2.90
C ARG A 142 -8.76 -1.64 2.47
N GLN A 143 -9.53 -2.72 2.42
CA GLN A 143 -10.95 -2.67 2.03
C GLN A 143 -11.79 -1.89 3.04
N VAL A 144 -11.60 -2.13 4.33
CA VAL A 144 -12.33 -1.44 5.39
C VAL A 144 -12.00 0.06 5.41
N GLY A 145 -10.70 0.42 5.35
CA GLY A 145 -10.28 1.82 5.32
C GLY A 145 -10.80 2.57 4.09
N LEU A 146 -10.78 1.92 2.94
CA LEU A 146 -11.34 2.45 1.69
C LEU A 146 -12.86 2.65 1.77
N MET A 147 -13.61 1.73 2.40
CA MET A 147 -15.04 1.92 2.66
C MET A 147 -15.30 3.12 3.54
N PHE A 148 -14.60 3.26 4.67
CA PHE A 148 -14.77 4.42 5.55
C PHE A 148 -14.43 5.74 4.85
N PHE A 149 -13.34 5.76 4.07
CA PHE A 149 -12.98 6.92 3.25
C PHE A 149 -14.10 7.30 2.25
N LEU A 150 -14.66 6.32 1.55
CA LEU A 150 -15.75 6.54 0.59
C LEU A 150 -17.02 7.05 1.26
N VAL A 151 -17.37 6.50 2.43
CA VAL A 151 -18.52 6.96 3.20
C VAL A 151 -18.35 8.43 3.60
N GLU A 152 -17.18 8.82 4.11
CA GLU A 152 -16.93 10.19 4.54
C GLU A 152 -16.96 11.18 3.36
N VAL A 153 -16.18 10.91 2.31
CA VAL A 153 -16.08 11.81 1.14
C VAL A 153 -17.40 11.87 0.39
N GLY A 154 -18.09 10.73 0.23
CA GLY A 154 -19.39 10.65 -0.40
C GLY A 154 -20.46 11.44 0.37
N THR A 155 -20.47 11.34 1.69
CA THR A 155 -21.42 12.09 2.54
C THR A 155 -21.16 13.60 2.45
N LYS A 156 -19.90 14.03 2.52
CA LYS A 156 -19.52 15.44 2.39
C LYS A 156 -19.86 16.02 1.01
N ALA A 157 -19.59 15.28 -0.05
CA ALA A 157 -19.92 15.70 -1.41
C ALA A 157 -21.44 15.76 -1.63
N GLY A 158 -22.18 14.76 -1.12
CA GLY A 158 -23.63 14.71 -1.22
C GLY A 158 -24.34 15.85 -0.49
N ALA A 159 -23.81 16.29 0.65
CA ALA A 159 -24.39 17.38 1.44
C ALA A 159 -24.49 18.70 0.66
N ASN A 160 -23.50 19.00 -0.20
CA ASN A 160 -23.45 20.24 -0.98
C ASN A 160 -23.98 20.06 -2.42
N MET A 161 -24.51 18.88 -2.76
CA MET A 161 -24.84 18.54 -4.16
C MET A 161 -25.98 19.41 -4.72
N VAL A 162 -27.03 19.64 -3.93
CA VAL A 162 -28.20 20.42 -4.36
C VAL A 162 -27.82 21.89 -4.57
N GLU A 163 -27.17 22.50 -3.59
CA GLU A 163 -26.69 23.89 -3.67
C GLU A 163 -25.76 24.10 -4.87
N THR A 164 -24.83 23.16 -5.08
CA THR A 164 -23.89 23.22 -6.21
C THR A 164 -24.60 23.07 -7.56
N PHE A 165 -25.67 22.26 -7.62
CA PHE A 165 -26.48 22.11 -8.84
C PHE A 165 -27.31 23.36 -9.13
N GLU A 166 -27.86 24.02 -8.11
CA GLU A 166 -28.61 25.27 -8.29
C GLU A 166 -27.71 26.41 -8.79
N LEU A 167 -26.45 26.46 -8.34
CA LEU A 167 -25.47 27.47 -8.76
C LEU A 167 -24.97 27.28 -10.20
N TYR A 168 -24.61 26.05 -10.58
CA TYR A 168 -23.89 25.77 -11.85
C TYR A 168 -24.71 25.00 -12.88
N GLY A 169 -25.85 24.42 -12.48
CA GLY A 169 -26.76 23.67 -13.35
C GLY A 169 -26.10 22.53 -14.11
N TYR A 170 -26.59 22.29 -15.32
CA TYR A 170 -26.10 21.22 -16.20
C TYR A 170 -24.65 21.45 -16.68
N ASN A 171 -24.18 22.70 -16.73
CA ASN A 171 -22.83 23.04 -17.19
C ASN A 171 -21.76 22.37 -16.31
N LEU A 172 -22.02 22.21 -15.02
CA LEU A 172 -21.14 21.51 -14.10
C LEU A 172 -20.86 20.07 -14.53
N PHE A 173 -21.90 19.35 -14.96
CA PHE A 173 -21.76 17.96 -15.38
C PHE A 173 -21.00 17.83 -16.71
N ILE A 174 -21.24 18.74 -17.65
CA ILE A 174 -20.56 18.72 -18.95
C ILE A 174 -19.07 19.05 -18.77
N ILE A 175 -18.76 20.16 -18.08
CA ILE A 175 -17.38 20.59 -17.87
C ILE A 175 -16.66 19.59 -16.97
N GLY A 176 -17.26 19.19 -15.85
CA GLY A 176 -16.73 18.18 -14.93
C GLY A 176 -16.48 16.83 -15.61
N GLY A 177 -17.41 16.41 -16.48
CA GLY A 177 -17.26 15.22 -17.30
C GLY A 177 -16.09 15.33 -18.28
N LEU A 178 -15.98 16.45 -19.00
CA LEU A 178 -14.89 16.68 -19.96
C LEU A 178 -13.52 16.70 -19.29
N ILE A 179 -13.35 17.45 -18.20
CA ILE A 179 -12.07 17.51 -17.47
C ILE A 179 -11.67 16.17 -16.84
N THR A 180 -12.63 15.25 -16.66
CA THR A 180 -12.37 13.89 -16.13
C THR A 180 -12.09 12.90 -17.26
N ILE A 181 -12.97 12.83 -18.26
CA ILE A 181 -12.93 11.83 -19.34
C ILE A 181 -11.77 12.12 -20.31
N VAL A 182 -11.51 13.38 -20.65
CA VAL A 182 -10.48 13.72 -21.64
C VAL A 182 -9.08 13.30 -21.16
N PRO A 183 -8.62 13.65 -19.95
CA PRO A 183 -7.33 13.18 -19.45
C PRO A 183 -7.26 11.66 -19.31
N MET A 184 -8.34 10.99 -18.88
CA MET A 184 -8.39 9.53 -18.81
C MET A 184 -8.18 8.89 -20.17
N PHE A 185 -8.89 9.38 -21.19
CA PHE A 185 -8.76 8.86 -22.56
C PHE A 185 -7.36 9.10 -23.12
N LEU A 186 -6.80 10.31 -22.93
CA LEU A 186 -5.43 10.63 -23.33
C LEU A 186 -4.41 9.72 -22.63
N ALA A 187 -4.60 9.41 -21.34
CA ALA A 187 -3.72 8.50 -20.61
C ALA A 187 -3.76 7.07 -21.16
N VAL A 188 -4.94 6.58 -21.54
CA VAL A 188 -5.08 5.25 -22.20
C VAL A 188 -4.38 5.24 -23.55
N VAL A 189 -4.60 6.27 -24.37
CA VAL A 189 -3.97 6.41 -25.69
C VAL A 189 -2.44 6.48 -25.54
N ALA A 190 -1.94 7.32 -24.63
CA ALA A 190 -0.51 7.43 -24.34
C ALA A 190 0.08 6.09 -23.91
N SER A 191 -0.61 5.35 -23.03
CA SER A 191 -0.16 4.03 -22.57
C SER A 191 0.01 3.03 -23.73
N HIS A 192 -0.87 3.08 -24.74
CA HIS A 192 -0.75 2.25 -25.94
C HIS A 192 0.54 2.54 -26.71
N PHE A 193 0.95 3.81 -26.82
CA PHE A 193 2.20 4.20 -27.50
C PHE A 193 3.44 3.80 -26.70
N PHE A 194 3.40 3.83 -25.37
CA PHE A 194 4.53 3.44 -24.52
C PHE A 194 4.75 1.91 -24.40
N LYS A 195 3.81 1.06 -24.88
CA LYS A 195 3.87 -0.42 -25.01
C LYS A 195 4.35 -1.24 -23.80
N LYS A 196 4.54 -0.64 -22.62
CA LYS A 196 5.22 -1.27 -21.46
C LYS A 196 4.32 -1.63 -20.28
N MET A 197 3.00 -1.40 -20.35
CA MET A 197 2.11 -1.57 -19.20
C MET A 197 1.01 -2.60 -19.46
N ASN A 198 0.80 -3.50 -18.49
CA ASN A 198 -0.36 -4.39 -18.48
C ASN A 198 -1.62 -3.61 -18.08
N PHE A 199 -2.81 -4.12 -18.44
CA PHE A 199 -4.09 -3.46 -18.22
C PHE A 199 -4.38 -3.16 -16.73
N LEU A 200 -4.05 -4.08 -15.83
CA LEU A 200 -4.28 -3.89 -14.39
C LEU A 200 -3.42 -2.79 -13.78
N SER A 201 -2.15 -2.72 -14.18
CA SER A 201 -1.23 -1.64 -13.82
C SER A 201 -1.68 -0.32 -14.43
N LEU A 202 -2.19 -0.30 -15.66
CA LEU A 202 -2.75 0.90 -16.28
C LEU A 202 -3.94 1.45 -15.48
N MET A 203 -4.88 0.61 -15.07
CA MET A 203 -6.00 1.02 -14.20
C MET A 203 -5.52 1.62 -12.88
N GLY A 204 -4.53 0.98 -12.24
CA GLY A 204 -3.90 1.52 -11.03
C GLY A 204 -3.18 2.85 -11.26
N THR A 205 -2.49 3.01 -12.38
CA THR A 205 -1.80 4.24 -12.74
C THR A 205 -2.75 5.38 -13.08
N ILE A 206 -3.82 5.14 -13.82
CA ILE A 206 -4.83 6.17 -14.12
C ILE A 206 -5.50 6.64 -12.82
N THR A 207 -5.96 5.70 -12.00
CA THR A 207 -6.60 6.03 -10.72
C THR A 207 -5.65 6.75 -9.77
N GLY A 208 -4.36 6.37 -9.74
CA GLY A 208 -3.33 7.05 -8.96
C GLY A 208 -2.98 8.45 -9.48
N ALA A 209 -2.85 8.61 -10.80
CA ALA A 209 -2.57 9.90 -11.44
C ALA A 209 -3.74 10.89 -11.26
N MET A 210 -4.98 10.39 -11.30
CA MET A 210 -6.16 11.18 -10.99
C MET A 210 -6.41 11.36 -9.50
N THR A 211 -5.54 10.82 -8.64
CA THR A 211 -5.69 10.85 -7.17
C THR A 211 -7.05 10.31 -6.70
N SER A 212 -7.65 9.41 -7.49
CA SER A 212 -9.00 8.88 -7.31
C SER A 212 -8.95 7.53 -6.60
N THR A 213 -8.92 7.57 -5.27
CA THR A 213 -9.12 6.41 -4.39
C THR A 213 -10.40 5.62 -4.70
N PRO A 214 -11.55 6.24 -5.05
CA PRO A 214 -12.74 5.52 -5.50
C PRO A 214 -12.53 4.73 -6.79
N GLY A 215 -11.71 5.25 -7.72
CA GLY A 215 -11.36 4.50 -8.92
C GLY A 215 -10.57 3.23 -8.60
N LEU A 216 -9.61 3.30 -7.66
CA LEU A 216 -8.91 2.11 -7.17
C LEU A 216 -9.87 1.16 -6.43
N ALA A 217 -10.85 1.71 -5.70
CA ALA A 217 -11.89 0.93 -5.02
C ALA A 217 -12.71 0.09 -5.99
N ALA A 218 -13.09 0.67 -7.12
CA ALA A 218 -13.85 0.00 -8.16
C ALA A 218 -13.01 -1.06 -8.89
N ALA A 219 -11.72 -0.80 -9.14
CA ALA A 219 -10.84 -1.73 -9.85
C ALA A 219 -10.35 -2.90 -8.98
N SER A 220 -10.18 -2.68 -7.67
CA SER A 220 -9.61 -3.68 -6.74
C SER A 220 -10.38 -5.01 -6.68
N PRO A 221 -11.72 -5.06 -6.58
CA PRO A 221 -12.47 -6.32 -6.54
C PRO A 221 -12.55 -7.04 -7.89
N MET A 222 -12.15 -6.39 -8.99
CA MET A 222 -12.19 -6.98 -10.34
C MET A 222 -10.98 -7.90 -10.63
N THR A 223 -10.07 -8.07 -9.67
CA THR A 223 -8.88 -8.90 -9.83
C THR A 223 -8.46 -9.55 -8.51
N ASP A 224 -7.90 -10.76 -8.61
CA ASP A 224 -7.26 -11.46 -7.48
C ASP A 224 -5.83 -10.96 -7.21
N THR A 225 -5.30 -10.08 -8.06
CA THR A 225 -3.93 -9.59 -7.97
C THR A 225 -3.87 -8.20 -7.34
N ASN A 226 -2.76 -7.89 -6.67
CA ASN A 226 -2.53 -6.55 -6.12
C ASN A 226 -1.96 -5.54 -7.14
N ALA A 227 -1.90 -5.89 -8.43
CA ALA A 227 -1.27 -5.07 -9.45
C ALA A 227 -1.83 -3.62 -9.54
N PRO A 228 -3.16 -3.39 -9.49
CA PRO A 228 -3.70 -2.02 -9.53
C PRO A 228 -3.30 -1.20 -8.29
N ALA A 229 -3.35 -1.81 -7.09
CA ALA A 229 -3.02 -1.12 -5.85
C ALA A 229 -1.54 -0.76 -5.76
N VAL A 230 -0.65 -1.63 -6.26
CA VAL A 230 0.78 -1.35 -6.32
C VAL A 230 1.05 -0.20 -7.28
N ALA A 231 0.46 -0.22 -8.49
CA ALA A 231 0.61 0.86 -9.46
C ALA A 231 0.07 2.20 -8.93
N TYR A 232 -1.10 2.19 -8.28
CA TYR A 232 -1.65 3.36 -7.59
C TYR A 232 -0.67 3.93 -6.57
N ALA A 233 -0.15 3.09 -5.67
CA ALA A 233 0.77 3.50 -4.61
C ALA A 233 2.07 4.09 -5.14
N THR A 234 2.54 3.65 -6.33
CA THR A 234 3.75 4.19 -6.96
C THR A 234 3.53 5.55 -7.63
N VAL A 235 2.36 5.78 -8.24
CA VAL A 235 2.10 6.99 -9.04
C VAL A 235 1.49 8.12 -8.21
N TYR A 236 0.69 7.77 -7.20
CA TYR A 236 -0.03 8.72 -6.36
C TYR A 236 0.86 9.79 -5.71
N PRO A 237 2.03 9.46 -5.11
CA PRO A 237 2.90 10.49 -4.50
C PRO A 237 3.43 11.48 -5.53
N VAL A 238 3.81 11.00 -6.72
CA VAL A 238 4.31 11.85 -7.81
C VAL A 238 3.20 12.79 -8.29
N ALA A 239 1.99 12.26 -8.47
CA ALA A 239 0.83 13.06 -8.87
C ALA A 239 0.52 14.16 -7.83
N MET A 240 0.57 13.83 -6.53
CA MET A 240 0.36 14.81 -5.46
C MET A 240 1.40 15.92 -5.45
N VAL A 241 2.69 15.59 -5.56
CA VAL A 241 3.75 16.61 -5.61
C VAL A 241 3.58 17.51 -6.82
N LEU A 242 3.31 16.93 -7.99
CA LEU A 242 3.14 17.69 -9.22
C LEU A 242 1.90 18.59 -9.16
N LEU A 243 0.80 18.11 -8.58
CA LEU A 243 -0.40 18.91 -8.31
C LEU A 243 -0.09 20.09 -7.40
N ILE A 244 0.61 19.89 -6.28
CA ILE A 244 0.98 20.98 -5.36
C ILE A 244 1.83 22.03 -6.09
N VAL A 245 2.84 21.60 -6.86
CA VAL A 245 3.70 22.51 -7.63
C VAL A 245 2.89 23.28 -8.69
N CYS A 246 2.04 22.60 -9.45
CA CYS A 246 1.18 23.25 -10.44
C CYS A 246 0.22 24.27 -9.81
N VAL A 247 -0.39 23.95 -8.66
CA VAL A 247 -1.26 24.87 -7.92
C VAL A 247 -0.47 26.09 -7.43
N GLN A 248 0.73 25.90 -6.88
CA GLN A 248 1.59 27.01 -6.45
C GLN A 248 2.02 27.90 -7.61
N ILE A 249 2.36 27.31 -8.76
CA ILE A 249 2.69 28.06 -9.97
C ILE A 249 1.47 28.87 -10.44
N LEU A 250 0.30 28.24 -10.51
CA LEU A 250 -0.95 28.93 -10.85
C LEU A 250 -1.23 30.10 -9.91
N ALA A 251 -1.10 29.90 -8.60
CA ALA A 251 -1.28 30.95 -7.59
C ALA A 251 -0.21 32.05 -7.63
N ALA A 252 0.98 31.78 -8.19
CA ALA A 252 2.01 32.78 -8.38
C ALA A 252 1.75 33.66 -9.62
N PHE A 253 1.02 33.13 -10.61
CA PHE A 253 0.62 33.85 -11.82
C PHE A 253 -0.81 34.44 -11.75
N GLY A 254 -1.53 34.24 -10.64
CA GLY A 254 -2.89 34.72 -10.41
C GLY A 254 -3.24 34.84 -8.94
#